data_AF-A0A1A6FK56-F1
#
_entry.id   AF-A0A1A6FK56-F1
#
_cell.length_a   1.000
_cell.length_b   1.000
_cell.length_c   1.000
_cell.angle_alpha   90.00
_cell.angle_beta   90.00
_cell.angle_gamma   90.00
#
_symmetry.space_group_name_H-M   'P 1'
#
loop_
_entity.id
_entity.type
_entity.pdbx_description
1 polymer ?
#
loop_
_entity_poly.entity_id
_entity_poly.type
_entity_poly.pdbx_seq_one_letter_code
_entity_poly.pdbx_strand_id
1 'polypeptide(L)'
;MSRRLQEEKIGEGRAVARLAELDRVHGSVQSARGRRAAADEVYHSYRMFQCSRRRTFAAWIGQTQLQGRTPGPKQEEDMTSTNAPELAPSLGSGAEAGGRVARLSALLVNLAALGVALEFTGIMVLSLVPGADRPHALPSGQIEHALAYGIAGATIAVACRTARARLLAALPFALGAAGFELLQTLVPDRGPRLIDALASFTGLCVGLAAGAGLMALVRAAAHRSGLMIRR
;
A
#
# COMPACT_ATOMS: atom_id res chain seq x y z
N MET A 1 -27.39 -11.35 66.92
CA MET A 1 -26.18 -11.91 66.28
C MET A 1 -26.36 -12.18 64.78
N SER A 2 -27.55 -12.62 64.30
CA SER A 2 -27.77 -12.93 62.86
C SER A 2 -27.66 -11.77 61.86
N ARG A 3 -27.97 -10.51 62.23
CA ARG A 3 -27.89 -9.39 61.27
C ARG A 3 -26.47 -9.05 60.83
N ARG A 4 -25.48 -9.15 61.73
CA ARG A 4 -24.07 -8.84 61.40
C ARG A 4 -23.48 -9.82 60.39
N LEU A 5 -23.79 -11.11 60.53
CA LEU A 5 -23.32 -12.14 59.60
C LEU A 5 -23.94 -12.00 58.20
N GLN A 6 -25.14 -11.42 58.11
CA GLN A 6 -25.82 -11.20 56.84
C GLN A 6 -25.28 -9.98 56.08
N GLU A 7 -24.87 -8.93 56.80
CA GLU A 7 -24.22 -7.76 56.20
C GLU A 7 -22.80 -8.07 55.70
N GLU A 8 -22.06 -8.92 56.40
CA GLU A 8 -20.71 -9.34 56.01
C GLU A 8 -20.70 -10.15 54.70
N LYS A 9 -21.66 -11.07 54.55
CA LYS A 9 -21.84 -11.87 53.31
C LYS A 9 -22.20 -11.02 52.09
N ILE A 10 -22.94 -9.92 52.28
CA ILE A 10 -23.31 -8.99 51.21
C ILE A 10 -22.10 -8.11 50.81
N GLY A 11 -21.18 -7.85 51.74
CA GLY A 11 -19.93 -7.13 51.47
C GLY A 11 -18.97 -7.92 50.58
N GLU A 12 -18.76 -9.21 50.87
CA GLU A 12 -17.88 -10.08 50.09
C GLU A 12 -18.33 -10.23 48.63
N GLY A 13 -19.63 -10.40 48.39
CA GLY A 13 -20.17 -10.52 47.03
C GLY A 13 -19.92 -9.29 46.17
N ARG A 14 -19.96 -8.08 46.76
CA ARG A 14 -19.66 -6.83 46.04
C ARG A 14 -18.17 -6.64 45.75
N ALA A 15 -17.31 -7.12 46.64
CA ALA A 15 -15.86 -7.06 46.44
C ALA A 15 -15.41 -7.97 45.28
N VAL A 16 -15.95 -9.20 45.21
CA VAL A 16 -15.65 -10.15 44.13
C VAL A 16 -16.18 -9.66 42.78
N ALA A 17 -17.38 -9.07 42.75
CA ALA A 17 -17.92 -8.47 41.53
C ALA A 17 -17.06 -7.30 41.01
N ARG A 18 -16.56 -6.44 41.91
CA ARG A 18 -15.66 -5.33 41.55
C ARG A 18 -14.31 -5.80 41.01
N LEU A 19 -13.74 -6.88 41.58
CA LEU A 19 -12.48 -7.45 41.10
C LEU A 19 -12.63 -8.07 39.71
N ALA A 20 -13.72 -8.81 39.46
CA ALA A 20 -14.01 -9.37 38.14
C ALA A 20 -14.23 -8.29 37.06
N GLU A 21 -14.80 -7.14 37.44
CA GLU A 21 -14.98 -6.00 36.55
C GLU A 21 -13.65 -5.26 36.27
N LEU A 22 -12.81 -5.06 37.29
CA LEU A 22 -11.48 -4.48 37.13
C LEU A 22 -10.56 -5.34 36.26
N ASP A 23 -10.66 -6.66 36.35
CA ASP A 23 -9.85 -7.60 35.56
C ASP A 23 -10.29 -7.62 34.08
N ARG A 24 -11.61 -7.52 33.82
CA ARG A 24 -12.13 -7.27 32.45
C ARG A 24 -11.63 -5.96 31.87
N VAL A 25 -11.62 -4.90 32.67
CA VAL A 25 -11.15 -3.59 32.22
C VAL A 25 -9.65 -3.62 31.94
N HIS A 26 -8.84 -4.22 32.82
CA HIS A 26 -7.39 -4.36 32.62
C HIS A 26 -7.02 -5.22 31.40
N GLY A 27 -7.69 -6.36 31.20
CA GLY A 27 -7.50 -7.20 30.01
C GLY A 27 -7.85 -6.47 28.71
N SER A 28 -8.91 -5.63 28.73
CA SER A 28 -9.29 -4.80 27.59
C SER A 28 -8.22 -3.74 27.26
N VAL A 29 -7.61 -3.13 28.30
CA VAL A 29 -6.61 -2.05 28.17
C VAL A 29 -5.26 -2.59 27.68
N GLN A 30 -4.82 -3.76 28.15
CA GLN A 30 -3.61 -4.40 27.65
C GLN A 30 -3.77 -4.88 26.19
N SER A 31 -4.92 -5.43 25.82
CA SER A 31 -5.21 -5.81 24.42
C SER A 31 -5.29 -4.58 23.49
N ALA A 32 -5.71 -3.42 24.01
CA ALA A 32 -5.79 -2.17 23.26
C ALA A 32 -4.39 -1.53 23.08
N ARG A 33 -3.52 -1.60 24.11
CA ARG A 33 -2.12 -1.16 24.01
C ARG A 33 -1.32 -1.99 23.01
N GLY A 34 -1.45 -3.32 23.04
CA GLY A 34 -0.78 -4.21 22.08
C GLY A 34 -1.22 -3.94 20.64
N ARG A 35 -2.51 -3.70 20.40
CA ARG A 35 -3.04 -3.37 19.07
C ARG A 35 -2.63 -1.97 18.58
N ARG A 36 -2.48 -1.00 19.49
CA ARG A 36 -1.94 0.33 19.17
C ARG A 36 -0.47 0.28 18.75
N ALA A 37 0.36 -0.48 19.46
CA ALA A 37 1.77 -0.65 19.12
C ALA A 37 1.94 -1.26 17.72
N ALA A 38 1.18 -2.30 17.37
CA ALA A 38 1.24 -2.93 16.05
C ALA A 38 0.75 -2.00 14.91
N ALA A 39 -0.29 -1.20 15.13
CA ALA A 39 -0.81 -0.27 14.12
C ALA A 39 0.15 0.90 13.85
N ASP A 40 0.74 1.46 14.91
CA ASP A 40 1.76 2.50 14.78
C ASP A 40 3.04 1.93 14.17
N GLU A 41 3.41 0.68 14.45
CA GLU A 41 4.56 0.01 13.82
C GLU A 41 4.36 -0.27 12.33
N VAL A 42 3.15 -0.68 11.90
CA VAL A 42 2.84 -0.82 10.46
C VAL A 42 2.86 0.54 9.77
N TYR A 43 2.34 1.58 10.41
CA TYR A 43 2.38 2.95 9.87
C TYR A 43 3.81 3.51 9.84
N HIS A 44 4.62 3.27 10.87
CA HIS A 44 6.01 3.72 10.95
C HIS A 44 6.91 2.94 9.98
N SER A 45 6.74 1.63 9.87
CA SER A 45 7.43 0.79 8.88
C SER A 45 7.05 1.20 7.46
N TYR A 46 5.79 1.54 7.22
CA TYR A 46 5.34 2.05 5.93
C TYR A 46 5.92 3.44 5.61
N ARG A 47 5.98 4.35 6.60
CA ARG A 47 6.59 5.68 6.46
C ARG A 47 8.11 5.58 6.29
N MET A 48 8.77 4.66 6.97
CA MET A 48 10.21 4.36 6.82
C MET A 48 10.50 3.71 5.47
N PHE A 49 9.63 2.83 4.96
CA PHE A 49 9.76 2.28 3.60
C PHE A 49 9.60 3.37 2.53
N GLN A 50 8.68 4.32 2.71
CA GLN A 50 8.54 5.51 1.86
C GLN A 50 9.75 6.45 1.94
N CYS A 51 10.32 6.64 3.13
CA CYS A 51 11.54 7.44 3.35
C CYS A 51 12.77 6.75 2.73
N SER A 52 12.85 5.42 2.84
CA SER A 52 13.86 4.57 2.20
C SER A 52 13.71 4.57 0.68
N ARG A 53 12.49 4.63 0.14
CA ARG A 53 12.24 4.79 -1.31
C ARG A 53 12.59 6.16 -1.85
N ARG A 54 12.36 7.23 -1.09
CA ARG A 54 12.89 8.57 -1.42
C ARG A 54 14.42 8.58 -1.38
N ARG A 55 15.03 7.89 -0.42
CA ARG A 55 16.49 7.73 -0.35
C ARG A 55 17.05 6.83 -1.45
N THR A 56 16.37 5.76 -1.87
CA THR A 56 16.84 4.89 -2.96
C THR A 56 16.55 5.48 -4.34
N PHE A 57 15.49 6.26 -4.53
CA PHE A 57 15.29 7.03 -5.77
C PHE A 57 16.26 8.20 -5.86
N ALA A 58 16.51 8.95 -4.76
CA ALA A 58 17.53 9.98 -4.71
C ALA A 58 18.97 9.39 -4.77
N ALA A 59 19.21 8.21 -4.20
CA ALA A 59 20.47 7.50 -4.31
C ALA A 59 20.63 6.84 -5.69
N TRP A 60 19.56 6.45 -6.38
CA TRP A 60 19.64 5.98 -7.77
C TRP A 60 19.93 7.13 -8.74
N ILE A 61 19.34 8.32 -8.51
CA ILE A 61 19.72 9.55 -9.23
C ILE A 61 21.13 10.06 -8.81
N GLY A 62 21.55 9.81 -7.57
CA GLY A 62 22.86 10.24 -7.04
C GLY A 62 24.03 9.25 -7.23
N GLN A 63 23.76 7.96 -7.43
CA GLN A 63 24.79 6.90 -7.58
C GLN A 63 25.47 6.93 -8.94
N THR A 64 24.91 7.61 -9.94
CA THR A 64 25.58 7.88 -11.21
C THR A 64 26.67 8.95 -11.10
N GLN A 65 26.84 9.60 -9.94
CA GLN A 65 27.83 10.68 -9.73
C GLN A 65 28.93 10.37 -8.69
N LEU A 66 28.82 9.31 -7.87
CA LEU A 66 29.75 9.10 -6.74
C LEU A 66 30.24 7.64 -6.58
N GLN A 67 30.56 6.95 -7.67
CA GLN A 67 31.44 5.77 -7.59
C GLN A 67 32.90 6.25 -7.40
N GLY A 68 33.31 6.49 -6.14
CA GLY A 68 34.69 6.90 -5.87
C GLY A 68 35.14 7.02 -4.42
N ARG A 69 34.42 6.51 -3.41
CA ARG A 69 34.92 6.53 -2.02
C ARG A 69 34.45 5.34 -1.19
N THR A 70 35.39 4.47 -0.84
CA THR A 70 35.24 3.39 0.15
C THR A 70 35.73 3.87 1.53
N PRO A 71 34.93 3.79 2.61
CA PRO A 71 35.43 3.91 3.97
C PRO A 71 35.92 2.56 4.49
N GLY A 72 37.13 2.54 5.05
CA GLY A 72 37.78 1.36 5.62
C GLY A 72 37.21 0.92 6.99
N PRO A 73 37.58 -0.27 7.46
CA PRO A 73 37.02 -0.88 8.67
C PRO A 73 37.62 -0.26 9.92
N LYS A 74 36.79 0.02 10.92
CA LYS A 74 37.22 0.22 12.31
C LYS A 74 36.72 -0.97 13.14
N GLN A 75 37.68 -1.78 13.59
CA GLN A 75 37.54 -2.69 14.70
C GLN A 75 37.56 -1.87 15.99
N GLU A 76 36.66 -2.19 16.92
CA GLU A 76 36.86 -1.89 18.34
C GLU A 76 36.15 -2.99 19.14
N GLU A 77 36.98 -3.78 19.83
CA GLU A 77 36.63 -4.75 20.86
C GLU A 77 36.14 -3.98 22.10
N ASP A 78 35.18 -4.51 22.87
CA ASP A 78 35.43 -4.74 24.29
C ASP A 78 34.39 -5.66 24.95
N MET A 79 34.92 -6.45 25.88
CA MET A 79 34.31 -7.41 26.78
C MET A 79 33.56 -6.71 27.92
N THR A 80 32.41 -7.26 28.31
CA THR A 80 32.12 -7.61 29.72
C THR A 80 30.77 -8.31 29.82
N SER A 81 30.81 -9.59 30.16
CA SER A 81 29.63 -10.42 30.44
C SER A 81 29.08 -10.11 31.83
N THR A 82 27.79 -9.80 31.94
CA THR A 82 27.07 -9.85 33.21
C THR A 82 25.78 -10.66 33.00
N ASN A 83 25.76 -11.88 33.53
CA ASN A 83 24.63 -12.80 33.45
C ASN A 83 23.58 -12.41 34.50
N ALA A 84 22.42 -11.94 34.04
CA ALA A 84 21.21 -11.80 34.85
C ALA A 84 20.18 -12.85 34.41
N PRO A 85 19.42 -13.47 35.34
CA PRO A 85 18.46 -14.52 35.01
C PRO A 85 17.30 -13.94 34.18
N GLU A 86 17.25 -14.39 32.93
CA GLU A 86 16.35 -13.99 31.86
C GLU A 86 14.95 -14.58 32.08
N LEU A 87 14.11 -13.85 32.82
CA LEU A 87 12.65 -14.01 32.77
C LEU A 87 12.09 -13.16 31.63
N ALA A 88 12.29 -13.62 30.39
CA ALA A 88 11.72 -13.00 29.20
C ALA A 88 10.25 -13.42 29.04
N PRO A 89 9.27 -12.50 29.15
CA PRO A 89 7.88 -12.79 28.86
C PRO A 89 7.69 -13.02 27.35
N SER A 90 6.83 -13.98 27.03
CA SER A 90 6.46 -14.52 25.71
C SER A 90 5.82 -13.51 24.72
N LEU A 91 6.48 -12.38 24.46
CA LEU A 91 6.06 -11.29 23.57
C LEU A 91 6.09 -11.62 22.05
N GLY A 92 6.30 -12.88 21.67
CA GLY A 92 6.59 -13.29 20.29
C GLY A 92 5.42 -13.22 19.30
N SER A 93 4.16 -13.31 19.72
CA SER A 93 3.04 -13.50 18.76
C SER A 93 2.57 -12.20 18.07
N GLY A 94 2.73 -11.05 18.72
CA GLY A 94 2.28 -9.76 18.18
C GLY A 94 3.19 -9.17 17.10
N ALA A 95 4.51 -9.27 17.29
CA ALA A 95 5.51 -8.74 16.36
C ALA A 95 5.51 -9.51 15.02
N GLU A 96 5.32 -10.84 15.07
CA GLU A 96 5.18 -11.70 13.90
C GLU A 96 3.97 -11.30 13.02
N ALA A 97 2.82 -11.00 13.65
CA ALA A 97 1.60 -10.64 12.93
C ALA A 97 1.71 -9.28 12.22
N GLY A 98 2.31 -8.28 12.87
CA GLY A 98 2.57 -6.96 12.27
C GLY A 98 3.50 -7.05 11.04
N GLY A 99 4.55 -7.88 11.13
CA GLY A 99 5.48 -8.13 10.03
C GLY A 99 4.82 -8.72 8.79
N ARG A 100 3.86 -9.64 8.96
CA ARG A 100 3.14 -10.27 7.83
C ARG A 100 2.27 -9.26 7.08
N VAL A 101 1.53 -8.40 7.77
CA VAL A 101 0.67 -7.38 7.15
C VAL A 101 1.52 -6.36 6.38
N ALA A 102 2.64 -5.92 6.95
CA ALA A 102 3.56 -5.01 6.29
C ALA A 102 4.13 -5.62 4.99
N ARG A 103 4.57 -6.89 5.03
CA ARG A 103 5.08 -7.62 3.85
C ARG A 103 4.01 -7.77 2.76
N LEU A 104 2.79 -8.19 3.13
CA LEU A 104 1.68 -8.31 2.17
C LEU A 104 1.36 -6.96 1.51
N SER A 105 1.33 -5.87 2.28
CA SER A 105 1.08 -4.54 1.73
C SER A 105 2.18 -4.09 0.75
N ALA A 106 3.44 -4.41 1.05
CA ALA A 106 4.57 -4.10 0.17
C ALA A 106 4.53 -4.94 -1.11
N LEU A 107 4.21 -6.23 -1.01
CA LEU A 107 4.03 -7.11 -2.16
C LEU A 107 2.93 -6.60 -3.08
N LEU A 108 1.76 -6.24 -2.56
CA LEU A 108 0.67 -5.70 -3.36
C LEU A 108 1.06 -4.42 -4.11
N VAL A 109 1.79 -3.51 -3.46
CA VAL A 109 2.27 -2.27 -4.11
C VAL A 109 3.31 -2.58 -5.19
N ASN A 110 4.21 -3.54 -4.95
CA ASN A 110 5.21 -3.93 -5.94
C ASN A 110 4.58 -4.61 -7.15
N LEU A 111 3.60 -5.50 -6.92
CA LEU A 111 2.84 -6.16 -7.98
C LEU A 111 2.04 -5.13 -8.80
N ALA A 112 1.40 -4.16 -8.14
CA ALA A 112 0.69 -3.10 -8.84
C ALA A 112 1.64 -2.23 -9.67
N ALA A 113 2.82 -1.89 -9.14
CA ALA A 113 3.83 -1.14 -9.89
C ALA A 113 4.37 -1.92 -11.11
N LEU A 114 4.58 -3.23 -10.98
CA LEU A 114 4.93 -4.09 -12.10
C LEU A 114 3.79 -4.13 -13.12
N GLY A 115 2.53 -4.22 -12.66
CA GLY A 115 1.33 -4.14 -13.49
C GLY A 115 1.32 -2.88 -14.35
N VAL A 116 1.53 -1.70 -13.76
CA VAL A 116 1.61 -0.43 -14.50
C VAL A 116 2.68 -0.46 -15.59
N ALA A 117 3.87 -1.01 -15.30
CA ALA A 117 4.93 -1.11 -16.30
C ALA A 117 4.53 -2.04 -17.46
N LEU A 118 3.98 -3.22 -17.15
CA LEU A 118 3.54 -4.20 -18.14
C LEU A 118 2.38 -3.65 -19.00
N GLU A 119 1.43 -2.95 -18.40
CA GLU A 119 0.32 -2.30 -19.10
C GLU A 119 0.84 -1.24 -20.07
N PHE A 120 1.77 -0.38 -19.63
CA PHE A 120 2.36 0.64 -20.49
C PHE A 120 3.09 0.00 -21.69
N THR A 121 3.90 -1.03 -21.44
CA THR A 121 4.60 -1.77 -22.51
C THR A 121 3.62 -2.44 -23.46
N GLY A 122 2.56 -3.07 -22.93
CA GLY A 122 1.53 -3.71 -23.74
C GLY A 122 0.81 -2.70 -24.63
N ILE A 123 0.41 -1.54 -24.09
CA ILE A 123 -0.20 -0.45 -24.85
C ILE A 123 0.75 0.04 -25.94
N MET A 124 2.03 0.27 -25.62
CA MET A 124 3.03 0.71 -26.59
C MET A 124 3.16 -0.28 -27.75
N VAL A 125 3.33 -1.57 -27.44
CA VAL A 125 3.48 -2.63 -28.46
C VAL A 125 2.22 -2.68 -29.33
N LEU A 126 1.03 -2.80 -28.73
CA LEU A 126 -0.23 -2.91 -29.47
C LEU A 126 -0.57 -1.65 -30.27
N SER A 127 -0.07 -0.48 -29.87
CA SER A 127 -0.27 0.78 -30.60
C SER A 127 0.62 0.90 -31.83
N LEU A 128 1.73 0.18 -31.90
CA LEU A 128 2.71 0.24 -32.99
C LEU A 128 2.69 -1.01 -33.89
N VAL A 129 1.85 -2.00 -33.58
CA VAL A 129 1.60 -3.15 -34.45
C VAL A 129 0.85 -2.70 -35.72
N PRO A 130 1.26 -3.16 -36.92
CA PRO A 130 0.58 -2.88 -38.18
C PRO A 130 -0.93 -3.12 -38.13
N GLY A 131 -1.67 -2.38 -38.97
CA GLY A 131 -3.13 -2.47 -39.06
C GLY A 131 -3.64 -3.91 -39.17
N ALA A 132 -3.06 -4.65 -40.12
CA ALA A 132 -3.47 -6.01 -40.49
C ALA A 132 -3.21 -7.07 -39.41
N ASP A 133 -2.19 -6.88 -38.57
CA ASP A 133 -1.74 -7.88 -37.59
C ASP A 133 -2.30 -7.62 -36.18
N ARG A 134 -3.03 -6.52 -35.97
CA ARG A 134 -3.56 -6.20 -34.64
C ARG A 134 -4.68 -7.18 -34.29
N PRO A 135 -4.55 -7.94 -33.19
CA PRO A 135 -5.65 -8.73 -32.69
C PRO A 135 -6.76 -7.79 -32.21
N HIS A 136 -7.94 -7.91 -32.81
CA HIS A 136 -9.15 -7.23 -32.35
C HIS A 136 -9.85 -8.10 -31.31
N ALA A 137 -9.93 -7.60 -30.08
CA ALA A 137 -10.60 -8.29 -28.98
C ALA A 137 -12.05 -7.82 -28.84
N LEU A 138 -12.35 -6.58 -29.23
CA LEU A 138 -13.68 -5.97 -29.10
C LEU A 138 -14.19 -5.40 -30.44
N PRO A 139 -15.51 -5.15 -30.56
CA PRO A 139 -16.11 -4.66 -31.80
C PRO A 139 -15.67 -3.26 -32.23
N SER A 140 -15.12 -2.46 -31.30
CA SER A 140 -14.64 -1.13 -31.60
C SER A 140 -13.30 -0.84 -30.95
N GLY A 141 -12.39 -0.28 -31.74
CA GLY A 141 -11.07 0.13 -31.26
C GLY A 141 -11.16 1.16 -30.13
N GLN A 142 -12.13 2.09 -30.17
CA GLN A 142 -12.29 3.10 -29.12
C GLN A 142 -12.57 2.47 -27.75
N ILE A 143 -13.38 1.42 -27.70
CA ILE A 143 -13.69 0.73 -26.44
C ILE A 143 -12.43 -0.01 -25.95
N GLU A 144 -11.66 -0.63 -26.83
CA GLU A 144 -10.37 -1.25 -26.46
C GLU A 144 -9.42 -0.21 -25.85
N HIS A 145 -9.28 0.95 -26.49
CA HIS A 145 -8.46 2.05 -26.03
C HIS A 145 -8.94 2.57 -24.66
N ALA A 146 -10.23 2.85 -24.52
CA ALA A 146 -10.81 3.30 -23.26
C ALA A 146 -10.64 2.27 -22.14
N LEU A 147 -10.82 0.98 -22.42
CA LEU A 147 -10.69 -0.09 -21.44
C LEU A 147 -9.23 -0.31 -21.02
N ALA A 148 -8.30 -0.37 -21.98
CA ALA A 148 -6.88 -0.57 -21.69
C ALA A 148 -6.32 0.57 -20.81
N TYR A 149 -6.62 1.81 -21.17
CA TYR A 149 -6.22 2.97 -20.38
C TYR A 149 -7.01 3.09 -19.06
N GLY A 150 -8.26 2.64 -19.02
CA GLY A 150 -9.04 2.57 -17.79
C GLY A 150 -8.49 1.58 -16.77
N ILE A 151 -8.04 0.40 -17.23
CA ILE A 151 -7.33 -0.57 -16.39
C ILE A 151 -6.04 0.07 -15.87
N ALA A 152 -5.24 0.69 -16.74
CA ALA A 152 -4.02 1.37 -16.33
C ALA A 152 -4.27 2.46 -15.28
N GLY A 153 -5.30 3.29 -15.47
CA GLY A 153 -5.70 4.31 -14.50
C GLY A 153 -6.10 3.72 -13.15
N ALA A 154 -6.85 2.62 -13.14
CA ALA A 154 -7.24 1.94 -11.91
C ALA A 154 -6.03 1.32 -11.20
N THR A 155 -5.13 0.65 -11.93
CA THR A 155 -3.89 0.07 -11.41
C THR A 155 -2.99 1.16 -10.81
N ILE A 156 -2.84 2.30 -11.48
CA ILE A 156 -2.12 3.48 -10.95
C ILE A 156 -2.75 3.98 -9.65
N ALA A 157 -4.08 4.08 -9.58
CA ALA A 157 -4.77 4.57 -8.39
C ALA A 157 -4.60 3.66 -7.17
N VAL A 158 -4.45 2.34 -7.39
CA VAL A 158 -4.14 1.33 -6.37
C VAL A 158 -2.66 1.38 -5.97
N ALA A 159 -1.75 1.43 -6.95
CA ALA A 159 -0.30 1.48 -6.73
C ALA A 159 0.14 2.76 -6.00
N CYS A 160 -0.48 3.90 -6.33
CA CYS A 160 -0.11 5.21 -5.82
C CYS A 160 -1.06 5.70 -4.73
N ARG A 161 -0.51 5.99 -3.55
CA ARG A 161 -1.30 6.43 -2.39
C ARG A 161 -1.75 7.88 -2.41
N THR A 162 -0.93 8.77 -2.96
CA THR A 162 -1.18 10.22 -2.94
C THR A 162 -1.69 10.69 -4.30
N ALA A 163 -2.54 11.72 -4.30
CA ALA A 163 -3.03 12.31 -5.54
C ALA A 163 -1.88 12.76 -6.45
N ARG A 164 -0.84 13.40 -5.88
CA ARG A 164 0.35 13.81 -6.62
C ARG A 164 1.07 12.64 -7.29
N ALA A 165 1.27 11.52 -6.58
CA ALA A 165 1.93 10.35 -7.16
C ALA A 165 1.08 9.73 -8.28
N ARG A 166 -0.25 9.69 -8.12
CA ARG A 166 -1.17 9.21 -9.17
C ARG A 166 -1.08 10.07 -10.42
N LEU A 167 -1.10 11.39 -10.28
CA LEU A 167 -0.99 12.31 -11.42
C LEU A 167 0.37 12.18 -12.13
N LEU A 168 1.47 12.08 -11.38
CA LEU A 168 2.79 11.88 -11.96
C LEU A 168 2.92 10.54 -12.69
N ALA A 169 2.32 9.47 -12.16
CA ALA A 169 2.32 8.16 -12.80
C ALA A 169 1.37 8.08 -14.00
N ALA A 170 0.26 8.83 -14.00
CA ALA A 170 -0.69 8.89 -15.10
C ALA A 170 -0.21 9.77 -16.27
N LEU A 171 0.66 10.74 -16.01
CA LEU A 171 1.13 11.68 -17.02
C LEU A 171 1.79 10.99 -18.23
N PRO A 172 2.70 10.01 -18.09
CA PRO A 172 3.23 9.26 -19.23
C PRO A 172 2.16 8.56 -20.07
N PHE A 173 1.10 8.04 -19.45
CA PHE A 173 -0.01 7.42 -20.19
C PHE A 173 -0.81 8.47 -20.95
N ALA A 174 -1.13 9.60 -20.31
CA ALA A 174 -1.87 10.69 -20.96
C ALA A 174 -1.08 11.26 -22.16
N LEU A 175 0.23 11.49 -22.00
CA LEU A 175 1.09 11.92 -23.09
C LEU A 175 1.26 10.83 -24.15
N GLY A 176 1.40 9.57 -23.73
CA GLY A 176 1.49 8.41 -24.61
C GLY A 176 0.25 8.20 -25.46
N ALA A 177 -0.96 8.47 -24.95
CA ALA A 177 -2.20 8.37 -25.72
C ALA A 177 -2.19 9.24 -26.98
N ALA A 178 -1.75 10.50 -26.86
CA ALA A 178 -1.60 11.38 -28.02
C ALA A 178 -0.34 11.03 -28.84
N GLY A 179 0.77 10.71 -28.16
CA GLY A 179 2.05 10.41 -28.80
C GLY A 179 2.01 9.16 -29.68
N PHE A 180 1.37 8.08 -29.22
CA PHE A 180 1.26 6.84 -29.99
C PHE A 180 0.35 6.99 -31.21
N GLU A 181 -0.74 7.78 -31.10
CA GLU A 181 -1.55 8.12 -32.27
C GLU A 181 -0.74 8.89 -33.33
N LEU A 182 0.12 9.83 -32.92
CA LEU A 182 1.02 10.50 -33.85
C LEU A 182 2.05 9.53 -34.45
N LEU A 183 2.63 8.64 -33.64
CA LEU A 183 3.60 7.66 -34.11
C LEU A 183 2.98 6.62 -35.06
N GLN A 184 1.69 6.37 -34.98
CA GLN A 184 0.98 5.50 -35.93
C GLN A 184 1.02 6.04 -37.37
N THR A 185 1.30 7.32 -37.60
CA THR A 185 1.56 7.84 -38.97
C THR A 185 2.76 7.18 -39.64
N LEU A 186 3.67 6.60 -38.85
CA LEU A 186 4.84 5.87 -39.33
C LEU A 186 4.56 4.37 -39.51
N VAL A 187 3.39 3.90 -39.10
CA VAL A 187 3.01 2.49 -39.14
C VAL A 187 2.14 2.25 -40.39
N PRO A 188 2.50 1.28 -41.26
CA PRO A 188 1.68 0.93 -42.42
C PRO A 188 0.24 0.57 -42.03
N ASP A 189 -0.72 1.00 -42.85
CA ASP A 189 -2.16 0.75 -42.68
C ASP A 189 -2.76 1.30 -41.37
N ARG A 190 -2.07 2.26 -40.76
CA ARG A 190 -2.57 3.03 -39.61
C ARG A 190 -2.65 4.50 -39.97
N GLY A 191 -3.72 5.14 -39.52
CA GLY A 191 -3.89 6.59 -39.58
C GLY A 191 -4.16 7.12 -38.18
N PRO A 192 -3.63 8.31 -37.83
CA PRO A 192 -3.88 8.93 -36.54
C PRO A 192 -5.37 9.27 -36.42
N ARG A 193 -5.97 8.93 -35.29
CA ARG A 193 -7.38 9.20 -35.02
C ARG A 193 -7.51 9.91 -33.69
N LEU A 194 -7.84 11.20 -33.75
CA LEU A 194 -8.06 12.02 -32.55
C LEU A 194 -9.07 11.38 -31.59
N ILE A 195 -10.09 10.70 -32.12
CA ILE A 195 -11.10 10.01 -31.32
C ILE A 195 -10.50 8.86 -30.48
N ASP A 196 -9.46 8.18 -30.96
CA ASP A 196 -8.81 7.07 -30.27
C ASP A 196 -7.90 7.58 -29.13
N ALA A 197 -7.22 8.71 -29.33
CA ALA A 197 -6.52 9.44 -28.26
C ALA A 197 -7.50 9.94 -27.18
N LEU A 198 -8.65 10.50 -27.57
CA LEU A 198 -9.68 10.96 -26.63
C LEU A 198 -10.30 9.79 -25.85
N ALA A 199 -10.57 8.66 -26.51
CA ALA A 199 -11.04 7.44 -25.86
C ALA A 199 -10.03 6.93 -24.82
N SER A 200 -8.74 6.93 -25.18
CA SER A 200 -7.65 6.56 -24.25
C SER A 200 -7.58 7.49 -23.04
N PHE A 201 -7.62 8.81 -23.26
CA PHE A 201 -7.55 9.80 -22.19
C PHE A 201 -8.77 9.74 -21.24
N THR A 202 -9.97 9.61 -21.80
CA THR A 202 -11.21 9.46 -21.02
C THR A 202 -11.21 8.16 -20.23
N GLY A 203 -10.78 7.05 -20.84
CA GLY A 203 -10.54 5.77 -20.18
C GLY A 203 -9.62 5.92 -18.96
N LEU A 204 -8.45 6.52 -19.15
CA LEU A 204 -7.47 6.76 -18.08
C LEU A 204 -8.08 7.55 -16.90
N CYS A 205 -8.84 8.61 -17.20
CA CYS A 205 -9.48 9.43 -16.18
C CYS A 205 -10.55 8.65 -15.40
N VAL A 206 -11.42 7.90 -16.10
CA VAL A 206 -12.44 7.05 -15.49
C VAL A 206 -11.80 5.98 -14.61
N GLY A 207 -10.75 5.32 -15.11
CA GLY A 207 -9.98 4.33 -14.38
C GLY A 207 -9.38 4.88 -13.08
N LEU A 208 -8.71 6.03 -13.16
CA LEU A 208 -8.14 6.72 -11.99
C LEU A 208 -9.22 7.05 -10.96
N ALA A 209 -10.36 7.59 -11.40
CA ALA A 209 -11.47 7.95 -10.51
C ALA A 209 -12.07 6.70 -9.86
N ALA A 210 -12.34 5.65 -10.63
CA ALA A 210 -12.90 4.39 -10.15
C ALA A 210 -11.96 3.70 -9.14
N GLY A 211 -10.68 3.55 -9.48
CA GLY A 211 -9.69 2.96 -8.58
C GLY A 211 -9.47 3.79 -7.31
N ALA A 212 -9.47 5.12 -7.42
CA ALA A 212 -9.40 6.00 -6.26
C ALA A 212 -10.63 5.87 -5.35
N GLY A 213 -11.82 5.81 -5.94
CA GLY A 213 -13.10 5.61 -5.25
C GLY A 213 -13.14 4.26 -4.53
N LEU A 214 -12.76 3.18 -5.20
CA LEU A 214 -12.67 1.84 -4.59
C LEU A 214 -11.73 1.84 -3.37
N MET A 215 -10.55 2.44 -3.50
CA MET A 215 -9.61 2.54 -2.38
C MET A 215 -10.13 3.40 -1.24
N ALA A 216 -10.93 4.44 -1.53
CA ALA A 216 -11.59 5.22 -0.50
C ALA A 216 -12.67 4.40 0.24
N LEU A 217 -13.47 3.63 -0.49
CA LEU A 217 -14.49 2.74 0.07
C LEU A 217 -13.87 1.66 0.97
N VAL A 218 -12.80 1.01 0.52
CA VAL A 218 -12.08 0.00 1.32
C VAL A 218 -11.56 0.60 2.62
N ARG A 219 -10.99 1.81 2.58
CA ARG A 219 -10.53 2.52 3.78
C ARG A 219 -11.69 2.89 4.70
N ALA A 220 -12.81 3.34 4.15
CA ALA A 220 -14.00 3.67 4.93
C ALA A 220 -14.60 2.43 5.61
N ALA A 221 -14.66 1.29 4.91
CA ALA A 221 -15.13 0.02 5.48
C ALA A 221 -14.21 -0.49 6.60
N ALA A 222 -12.88 -0.38 6.42
CA ALA A 222 -11.91 -0.73 7.45
C ALA A 222 -12.06 0.15 8.71
N HIS A 223 -12.34 1.44 8.53
CA HIS A 223 -12.68 2.35 9.63
C HIS A 223 -13.97 1.96 10.36
N ARG A 224 -15.05 1.62 9.63
CA ARG A 224 -16.34 1.25 10.22
C ARG A 224 -16.30 -0.06 11.00
N SER A 225 -15.45 -1.00 10.58
CA SER A 225 -15.35 -2.33 11.21
C SER A 225 -14.65 -2.33 12.57
N GLY A 226 -14.33 -1.15 13.15
CA GLY A 226 -13.59 -1.05 14.41
C GLY A 226 -12.13 -1.52 14.34
N LEU A 227 -11.67 -1.93 13.15
CA LEU A 227 -10.29 -2.33 12.84
C LEU A 227 -9.34 -1.14 12.84
N MET A 228 -9.86 0.08 12.70
CA MET A 228 -9.13 1.33 12.92
C MET A 228 -9.68 2.02 14.17
N ILE A 229 -9.05 1.76 15.32
CA ILE A 229 -9.32 2.46 16.57
C ILE A 229 -9.05 3.94 16.33
N ARG A 230 -10.09 4.77 16.46
CA ARG A 230 -10.00 6.23 16.42
C ARG A 230 -8.88 6.67 17.37
N ARG A 231 -7.94 7.45 16.83
CA ARG A 231 -6.87 8.11 17.58
C ARG A 231 -7.46 9.09 18.59
#